data_AF-A0A9P9FZM3-F1
#
_entry.id   AF-A0A9P9FZM3-F1
#
_cell.length_a   1.000
_cell.length_b   1.000
_cell.length_c   1.000
_cell.angle_alpha   90.00
_cell.angle_beta   90.00
_cell.angle_gamma   90.00
#
_symmetry.space_group_name_H-M   'P 1'
#
loop_
_entity.id
_entity.type
_entity.pdbx_description
1 polymer ?
#
loop_
_entity_poly.entity_id
_entity_poly.type
_entity_poly.pdbx_seq_one_letter_code
_entity_poly.pdbx_strand_id
1 'polypeptide(L)'
;MNIEPTAHGFIRNAINALLIVEACLQGESFHIPRTLRPEEARSAVYDGTISVYEVESSGIDEWHDHHQSYHEFRLGDFTVFCEAHMGPTYQMGRLIKQSMVLHWDGVRHHVISYFQVGTLQRAVSEGTEAPLDLDQIIIPDGLLEEQRHIRHSVAYRPWLGWRAEHWTLQNGLFAQRPDSESCRE
;
A
#
# COMPACT_ATOMS: atom_id res chain seq x y z
N MET A 1 -22.32 11.82 -7.58
CA MET A 1 -21.00 12.35 -7.19
C MET A 1 -20.01 11.24 -7.46
N ASN A 2 -19.04 11.46 -8.33
CA ASN A 2 -18.04 10.46 -8.68
C ASN A 2 -17.03 10.35 -7.52
N ILE A 3 -16.59 9.14 -7.18
CA ILE A 3 -15.53 8.95 -6.19
C ILE A 3 -14.19 9.08 -6.90
N GLU A 4 -13.35 9.99 -6.42
CA GLU A 4 -11.99 10.20 -6.92
C GLU A 4 -10.97 9.57 -5.96
N PRO A 5 -9.78 9.20 -6.46
CA PRO A 5 -8.67 8.79 -5.61
C PRO A 5 -8.30 9.85 -4.56
N THR A 6 -7.87 9.42 -3.38
CA THR A 6 -7.33 10.32 -2.36
C THR A 6 -6.05 11.02 -2.85
N ALA A 7 -5.22 10.28 -3.58
CA ALA A 7 -3.88 10.71 -3.98
C ALA A 7 -3.40 9.98 -5.24
N HIS A 8 -2.32 10.47 -5.85
CA HIS A 8 -1.59 9.78 -6.92
C HIS A 8 -0.09 9.71 -6.61
N GLY A 9 0.53 8.57 -6.91
CA GLY A 9 1.96 8.30 -6.75
C GLY A 9 2.25 6.87 -6.25
N PHE A 10 3.39 6.68 -5.59
CA PHE A 10 3.83 5.36 -5.12
C PHE A 10 4.14 5.34 -3.61
N ILE A 11 3.55 4.38 -2.88
CA ILE A 11 3.79 4.22 -1.43
C ILE A 11 4.98 3.28 -1.19
N ARG A 12 6.16 3.88 -0.97
CA ARG A 12 7.40 3.11 -0.81
C ARG A 12 7.61 2.56 0.60
N ASN A 13 7.03 3.20 1.61
CA ASN A 13 7.20 2.92 3.03
C ASN A 13 6.05 3.52 3.85
N ALA A 14 6.05 3.27 5.16
CA ALA A 14 4.99 3.75 6.04
C ALA A 14 4.96 5.28 6.16
N ILE A 15 6.12 5.96 6.04
CA ILE A 15 6.18 7.44 6.03
C ILE A 15 5.32 8.03 4.91
N ASN A 16 5.35 7.47 3.69
CA ASN A 16 4.50 7.97 2.60
C ASN A 16 3.01 7.82 2.93
N ALA A 17 2.60 6.69 3.50
CA ALA A 17 1.22 6.50 3.89
C ALA A 17 0.79 7.42 5.05
N LEU A 18 1.69 7.66 6.02
CA LEU A 18 1.45 8.60 7.12
C LEU A 18 1.24 10.02 6.61
N LEU A 19 2.03 10.48 5.62
CA LEU A 19 1.84 11.79 4.99
C LEU A 19 0.45 11.89 4.32
N ILE A 20 -0.01 10.84 3.64
CA ILE A 20 -1.32 10.84 2.97
C ILE A 20 -2.46 10.83 4.00
N VAL A 21 -2.32 10.05 5.08
CA VAL A 21 -3.30 10.07 6.18
C VAL A 21 -3.35 11.44 6.84
N GLU A 22 -2.19 12.04 7.14
CA GLU A 22 -2.14 13.40 7.69
C GLU A 22 -2.78 14.42 6.73
N ALA A 23 -2.56 14.31 5.42
CA ALA A 23 -3.27 15.13 4.43
C ALA A 23 -4.79 15.02 4.54
N CYS A 24 -5.30 13.81 4.78
CA CYS A 24 -6.72 13.58 5.00
C CYS A 24 -7.21 14.22 6.30
N LEU A 25 -6.44 14.08 7.38
CA LEU A 25 -6.77 14.66 8.69
C LEU A 25 -6.78 16.19 8.67
N GLN A 26 -5.91 16.81 7.85
CA GLN A 26 -5.88 18.26 7.64
C GLN A 26 -6.94 18.76 6.65
N GLY A 27 -7.63 17.86 5.93
CA GLY A 27 -8.62 18.20 4.91
C GLY A 27 -8.04 18.63 3.56
N GLU A 28 -6.74 18.41 3.33
CA GLU A 28 -6.05 18.65 2.06
C GLU A 28 -6.34 17.53 1.03
N SER A 29 -6.78 16.36 1.50
CA SER A 29 -7.22 15.23 0.68
C SER A 29 -8.44 14.58 1.31
N PHE A 30 -9.21 13.82 0.52
CA PHE A 30 -10.45 13.22 0.98
C PHE A 30 -10.34 11.69 1.06
N HIS A 31 -10.77 11.13 2.18
CA HIS A 31 -10.94 9.69 2.32
C HIS A 31 -12.15 9.21 1.47
N ILE A 32 -12.13 7.94 1.10
CA ILE A 32 -13.23 7.26 0.42
C ILE A 32 -14.33 7.00 1.46
N PRO A 33 -15.52 7.59 1.30
CA PRO A 33 -16.53 7.61 2.37
C PRO A 33 -17.45 6.39 2.38
N ARG A 34 -17.30 5.47 1.41
CA ARG A 34 -18.12 4.25 1.25
C ARG A 34 -17.54 3.30 0.22
N THR A 35 -18.04 2.07 0.18
CA THR A 35 -17.67 1.09 -0.84
C THR A 35 -17.89 1.63 -2.26
N LEU A 36 -16.92 1.37 -3.14
CA LEU A 36 -16.96 1.74 -4.55
C LEU A 36 -18.02 0.92 -5.28
N ARG A 37 -18.82 1.60 -6.10
CA ARG A 37 -19.66 0.93 -7.09
C ARG A 37 -18.78 0.37 -8.21
N PRO A 38 -19.21 -0.68 -8.93
CA PRO A 38 -18.43 -1.23 -10.04
C PRO A 38 -18.03 -0.19 -11.09
N GLU A 39 -18.86 0.83 -11.32
CA GLU A 39 -18.56 1.90 -12.28
C GLU A 39 -17.49 2.87 -11.77
N GLU A 40 -17.51 3.18 -10.48
CA GLU A 40 -16.54 4.06 -9.81
C GLU A 40 -15.18 3.36 -9.71
N ALA A 41 -15.17 2.06 -9.40
CA ALA A 41 -13.95 1.27 -9.36
C ALA A 41 -13.22 1.25 -10.72
N ARG A 42 -13.96 1.20 -11.84
CA ARG A 42 -13.35 1.27 -13.18
C ARG A 42 -12.59 2.56 -13.44
N SER A 43 -13.00 3.68 -12.85
CA SER A 43 -12.32 4.98 -13.00
C SER A 43 -11.32 5.26 -11.89
N ALA A 44 -11.48 4.66 -10.70
CA ALA A 44 -10.66 4.93 -9.53
C ALA A 44 -9.58 3.87 -9.26
N VAL A 45 -9.47 2.82 -10.07
CA VAL A 45 -8.47 1.75 -9.90
C VAL A 45 -7.56 1.72 -11.13
N TYR A 46 -6.46 2.47 -11.06
CA TYR A 46 -5.44 2.53 -12.10
C TYR A 46 -4.04 2.78 -11.52
N ASP A 47 -3.02 2.71 -12.36
CA ASP A 47 -1.61 2.86 -11.96
C ASP A 47 -1.33 4.19 -11.24
N GLY A 48 -0.69 4.11 -10.08
CA GLY A 48 -0.38 5.22 -9.18
C GLY A 48 -1.55 5.67 -8.31
N THR A 49 -2.73 5.06 -8.40
CA THR A 49 -3.87 5.46 -7.56
C THR A 49 -3.62 5.10 -6.10
N ILE A 50 -3.91 6.05 -5.21
CA ILE A 50 -3.91 5.83 -3.77
C ILE A 50 -5.27 6.25 -3.20
N SER A 51 -5.86 5.38 -2.39
CA SER A 51 -7.14 5.59 -1.71
C SER A 51 -6.97 5.35 -0.22
N VAL A 52 -7.49 6.26 0.59
CA VAL A 52 -7.57 6.11 2.05
C VAL A 52 -9.02 5.95 2.45
N TYR A 53 -9.34 5.02 3.33
CA TYR A 53 -10.65 4.99 3.98
C TYR A 53 -10.53 4.72 5.47
N GLU A 54 -11.48 5.28 6.22
CA GLU A 54 -11.63 5.06 7.65
C GLU A 54 -12.61 3.93 7.88
N VAL A 55 -12.20 2.86 8.55
CA VAL A 55 -13.06 1.68 8.76
C VAL A 55 -14.30 2.05 9.59
N GLU A 56 -14.12 2.87 10.61
CA GLU A 56 -15.15 3.20 11.58
C GLU A 56 -16.23 4.16 11.04
N SER A 57 -15.94 4.95 10.00
CA SER A 57 -16.87 5.96 9.46
C SER A 57 -17.38 5.65 8.05
N SER A 58 -16.60 4.96 7.21
CA SER A 58 -16.97 4.70 5.81
C SER A 58 -17.93 3.52 5.62
N GLY A 59 -18.03 2.63 6.61
CA GLY A 59 -18.76 1.37 6.49
C GLY A 59 -18.10 0.37 5.51
N ILE A 60 -16.83 0.58 5.16
CA ILE A 60 -16.02 -0.34 4.35
C ILE A 60 -15.32 -1.32 5.31
N ASP A 61 -15.76 -2.57 5.29
CA ASP A 61 -15.14 -3.69 6.01
C ASP A 61 -14.00 -4.34 5.21
N GLU A 62 -14.17 -4.41 3.89
CA GLU A 62 -13.18 -4.89 2.94
C GLU A 62 -13.12 -4.01 1.69
N TRP A 63 -11.92 -3.80 1.17
CA TRP A 63 -11.74 -3.04 -0.07
C TRP A 63 -12.06 -3.90 -1.30
N HIS A 64 -13.21 -3.62 -1.92
CA HIS A 64 -13.65 -4.26 -3.16
C HIS A 64 -13.37 -3.38 -4.38
N ASP A 65 -12.40 -3.80 -5.20
CA ASP A 65 -11.99 -3.16 -6.47
C ASP A 65 -12.56 -3.86 -7.73
N HIS A 66 -13.40 -4.88 -7.52
CA HIS A 66 -14.08 -5.66 -8.56
C HIS A 66 -13.13 -6.31 -9.58
N HIS A 67 -11.84 -6.51 -9.24
CA HIS A 67 -10.89 -7.29 -10.04
C HIS A 67 -10.91 -8.78 -9.66
N GLN A 68 -10.77 -9.65 -10.67
CA GLN A 68 -10.90 -11.09 -10.52
C GLN A 68 -9.56 -11.75 -10.19
N SER A 69 -9.31 -11.88 -8.89
CA SER A 69 -8.30 -12.76 -8.25
C SER A 69 -6.91 -12.16 -8.10
N TYR A 70 -6.50 -12.04 -6.84
CA TYR A 70 -5.13 -11.70 -6.46
C TYR A 70 -4.54 -12.82 -5.61
N HIS A 71 -3.26 -13.13 -5.82
CA HIS A 71 -2.44 -13.82 -4.83
C HIS A 71 -2.01 -12.82 -3.76
N GLU A 72 -2.21 -13.16 -2.50
CA GLU A 72 -1.86 -12.33 -1.35
C GLU A 72 -0.54 -12.78 -0.72
N PHE A 73 0.37 -11.85 -0.47
CA PHE A 73 1.55 -12.09 0.35
C PHE A 73 1.92 -10.86 1.18
N ARG A 74 2.70 -11.06 2.25
CA ARG A 74 3.21 -9.98 3.09
C ARG A 74 4.58 -9.52 2.62
N LEU A 75 4.78 -8.22 2.49
CA LEU A 75 6.04 -7.59 2.12
C LEU A 75 6.35 -6.44 3.09
N GLY A 76 7.20 -6.71 4.08
CA GLY A 76 7.35 -5.81 5.22
C GLY A 76 6.04 -5.71 6.01
N ASP A 77 5.56 -4.49 6.22
CA ASP A 77 4.27 -4.20 6.86
C ASP A 77 3.11 -4.02 5.87
N PHE A 78 3.35 -4.26 4.58
CA PHE A 78 2.32 -4.23 3.57
C PHE A 78 1.75 -5.63 3.30
N THR A 79 0.45 -5.67 3.03
CA THR A 79 -0.18 -6.79 2.32
C THR A 79 -0.20 -6.44 0.84
N VAL A 80 0.32 -7.33 -0.01
CA VAL A 80 0.44 -7.14 -1.45
C VAL A 80 -0.39 -8.20 -2.18
N PHE A 81 -1.06 -7.75 -3.24
CA PHE A 81 -2.02 -8.48 -4.03
C PHE A 81 -1.65 -8.38 -5.52
N CYS A 82 -1.45 -9.50 -6.19
CA CYS A 82 -1.09 -9.53 -7.62
C CYS A 82 -1.79 -10.68 -8.37
N GLU A 83 -2.25 -10.44 -9.60
CA GLU A 83 -3.07 -11.41 -10.37
C GLU A 83 -2.34 -12.68 -10.82
N ALA A 84 -1.00 -12.70 -10.81
CA ALA A 84 -0.20 -13.83 -11.27
C ALA A 84 1.07 -13.98 -10.44
N HIS A 85 1.69 -15.16 -10.51
CA HIS A 85 3.06 -15.37 -10.04
C HIS A 85 3.93 -14.20 -10.55
N MET A 86 4.52 -13.44 -9.64
CA MET A 86 5.47 -12.36 -9.95
C MET A 86 6.82 -12.95 -10.39
N GLY A 87 6.80 -13.88 -11.34
CA GLY A 87 7.99 -14.48 -11.94
C GLY A 87 8.65 -13.55 -12.97
N PRO A 88 9.75 -13.99 -13.60
CA PRO A 88 10.52 -13.20 -14.56
C PRO A 88 9.73 -12.79 -15.82
N THR A 89 8.55 -13.39 -16.05
CA THR A 89 7.65 -13.10 -17.17
C THR A 89 6.39 -12.34 -16.75
N TYR A 90 6.36 -11.72 -15.56
CA TYR A 90 5.21 -10.90 -15.15
C TYR A 90 4.87 -9.90 -16.27
N GLN A 91 3.64 -9.98 -16.76
CA GLN A 91 3.20 -9.19 -17.89
C GLN A 91 3.21 -7.72 -17.48
N MET A 92 4.09 -6.93 -18.10
CA MET A 92 4.05 -5.47 -18.05
C MET A 92 2.61 -5.00 -18.30
N GLY A 93 2.11 -4.09 -17.46
CA GLY A 93 0.75 -3.54 -17.58
C GLY A 93 -0.29 -4.07 -16.58
N ARG A 94 0.01 -5.12 -15.80
CA ARG A 94 -0.89 -5.59 -14.74
C ARG A 94 -0.71 -4.82 -13.44
N LEU A 95 -1.83 -4.47 -12.80
CA LEU A 95 -1.85 -3.75 -11.54
C LEU A 95 -1.47 -4.65 -10.36
N ILE A 96 -0.58 -4.14 -9.52
CA ILE A 96 -0.27 -4.64 -8.19
C ILE A 96 -1.05 -3.77 -7.22
N LYS A 97 -1.79 -4.40 -6.32
CA LYS A 97 -2.44 -3.73 -5.18
C LYS A 97 -1.57 -3.93 -3.94
N GLN A 98 -1.41 -2.87 -3.16
CA GLN A 98 -0.70 -2.88 -1.89
C GLN A 98 -1.60 -2.20 -0.86
N SER A 99 -1.62 -2.74 0.35
CA SER A 99 -2.40 -2.16 1.44
C SER A 99 -1.61 -2.12 2.73
N MET A 100 -1.83 -1.08 3.53
CA MET A 100 -1.41 -1.00 4.92
C MET A 100 -2.48 -0.34 5.77
N VAL A 101 -2.41 -0.58 7.08
CA VAL A 101 -3.32 -0.01 8.06
C VAL A 101 -2.53 0.90 8.98
N LEU A 102 -3.03 2.11 9.20
CA LEU A 102 -2.52 3.09 10.15
C LEU A 102 -3.59 3.40 11.20
N HIS A 103 -3.18 3.66 12.43
CA HIS A 103 -4.08 3.96 13.55
C HIS A 103 -3.97 5.42 13.96
N TRP A 104 -5.09 6.08 14.20
CA TRP A 104 -5.10 7.43 14.75
C TRP A 104 -6.37 7.68 15.55
N ASP A 105 -6.25 8.10 16.80
CA ASP A 105 -7.38 8.43 17.69
C ASP A 105 -8.43 7.30 17.77
N GLY A 106 -7.95 6.06 17.80
CA GLY A 106 -8.79 4.86 17.80
C GLY A 106 -9.45 4.52 16.46
N VAL A 107 -9.21 5.29 15.40
CA VAL A 107 -9.69 5.06 14.04
C VAL A 107 -8.63 4.36 13.19
N ARG A 108 -9.06 3.37 12.41
CA ARG A 108 -8.20 2.64 11.48
C ARG A 108 -8.33 3.23 10.08
N HIS A 109 -7.21 3.73 9.59
CA HIS A 109 -7.05 4.28 8.26
C HIS A 109 -6.42 3.21 7.39
N HIS A 110 -7.20 2.65 6.47
CA HIS A 110 -6.69 1.72 5.47
C HIS A 110 -6.21 2.52 4.26
N VAL A 111 -4.94 2.33 3.92
CA VAL A 111 -4.31 2.94 2.76
C VAL A 111 -4.13 1.87 1.71
N ILE A 112 -4.79 2.05 0.56
CA ILE A 112 -4.75 1.16 -0.59
C ILE A 112 -4.02 1.89 -1.73
N SER A 113 -3.02 1.25 -2.32
CA SER A 113 -2.32 1.76 -3.51
C SER A 113 -2.33 0.74 -4.64
N TYR A 114 -2.40 1.25 -5.86
CA TYR A 114 -2.31 0.48 -7.10
C TYR A 114 -1.14 0.97 -7.92
N PHE A 115 -0.30 0.07 -8.41
CA PHE A 115 0.81 0.44 -9.29
C PHE A 115 1.22 -0.71 -10.20
N GLN A 116 1.86 -0.39 -11.31
CA GLN A 116 2.47 -1.37 -12.21
C GLN A 116 3.95 -1.56 -11.88
N VAL A 117 4.53 -2.64 -12.38
CA VAL A 117 5.98 -2.91 -12.24
C VAL A 117 6.84 -1.77 -12.81
N GLY A 118 6.41 -1.11 -13.88
CA GLY A 118 7.13 0.03 -14.44
C GLY A 118 7.23 1.21 -13.46
N THR A 119 6.14 1.50 -12.75
CA THR A 119 6.06 2.52 -11.69
C THR A 119 6.95 2.16 -10.51
N LEU A 120 6.90 0.90 -10.07
CA LEU A 120 7.82 0.38 -9.06
C LEU A 120 9.29 0.53 -9.48
N GLN A 121 9.64 0.17 -10.71
CA GLN A 121 11.01 0.27 -11.22
C GLN A 121 11.50 1.71 -11.24
N ARG A 122 10.69 2.66 -11.75
CA ARG A 122 11.01 4.10 -11.70
C ARG A 122 11.20 4.57 -10.26
N ALA A 123 10.27 4.25 -9.36
CA ALA A 123 10.36 4.67 -7.96
C ALA A 123 11.58 4.10 -7.22
N VAL A 124 12.00 2.88 -7.56
CA VAL A 124 13.20 2.25 -6.98
C VAL A 124 14.49 2.79 -7.59
N SER A 125 14.55 2.97 -8.91
CA SER A 125 15.77 3.35 -9.65
C SER A 125 16.01 4.86 -9.67
N GLU A 126 14.97 5.66 -9.86
CA GLU A 126 15.04 7.12 -10.03
C GLU A 126 14.73 7.86 -8.72
N GLY A 127 14.25 7.15 -7.69
CA GLY A 127 13.90 7.71 -6.39
C GLY A 127 12.73 8.71 -6.44
N THR A 128 12.07 8.82 -7.59
CA THR A 128 11.04 9.79 -7.92
C THR A 128 9.68 9.13 -7.81
N GLU A 129 8.66 9.90 -7.43
CA GLU A 129 7.30 9.46 -7.06
C GLU A 129 7.13 9.18 -5.56
N ALA A 130 7.42 10.18 -4.71
CA ALA A 130 6.64 10.31 -3.48
C ALA A 130 5.19 10.66 -3.88
N PRO A 131 4.17 10.14 -3.19
CA PRO A 131 2.80 10.50 -3.48
C PRO A 131 2.57 11.94 -3.03
N LEU A 132 2.04 12.77 -3.95
CA LEU A 132 1.77 14.20 -3.78
C LEU A 132 2.98 15.12 -3.48
N ASP A 133 2.81 16.41 -3.76
CA ASP A 133 3.65 17.51 -3.26
C ASP A 133 3.34 17.74 -1.76
N LEU A 134 3.67 16.74 -0.94
CA LEU A 134 3.43 16.74 0.52
C LEU A 134 4.58 17.38 1.29
N ASP A 135 5.39 18.18 0.62
CA ASP A 135 6.57 18.82 1.20
C ASP A 135 6.21 19.73 2.39
N GLN A 136 4.95 20.17 2.46
CA GLN A 136 4.41 21.00 3.54
C GLN A 136 3.77 20.19 4.68
N ILE A 137 3.52 18.89 4.50
CA ILE A 137 2.87 18.07 5.52
C ILE A 137 3.89 17.57 6.53
N ILE A 138 3.62 17.86 7.80
CA ILE A 138 4.42 17.39 8.93
C ILE A 138 3.62 16.30 9.63
N ILE A 139 4.19 15.09 9.73
CA ILE A 139 3.60 14.00 10.51
C ILE A 139 3.73 14.35 12.00
N PRO A 140 2.63 14.48 12.75
CA PRO A 140 2.69 14.70 14.19
C PRO A 140 3.31 13.49 14.92
N ASP A 141 4.08 13.74 15.99
CA ASP A 141 4.69 12.67 16.79
C ASP A 141 3.63 11.68 17.31
N GLY A 142 2.46 12.19 17.74
CA GLY A 142 1.36 11.35 18.19
C GLY A 142 0.90 10.36 17.11
N LEU A 143 0.79 10.81 15.85
CA LEU A 143 0.40 9.95 14.74
C LEU A 143 1.46 8.87 14.51
N LEU A 144 2.75 9.19 14.66
CA LEU A 144 3.81 8.19 14.56
C LEU A 144 3.79 7.19 15.72
N GLU A 145 3.59 7.65 16.95
CA GLU A 145 3.61 6.85 18.18
C GLU A 145 2.48 5.83 18.28
N GLU A 146 1.35 6.07 17.61
CA GLU A 146 0.22 5.15 17.57
C GLU A 146 0.46 3.93 16.66
N GLN A 147 1.48 3.94 15.81
CA GLN A 147 1.77 2.86 14.87
C GLN A 147 2.51 1.66 15.49
N ARG A 148 2.16 1.28 16.72
CA ARG A 148 2.84 0.22 17.49
C ARG A 148 2.70 -1.17 16.89
N HIS A 149 1.76 -1.37 15.97
CA HIS A 149 1.56 -2.63 15.25
C HIS A 149 2.52 -2.81 14.06
N ILE A 150 3.16 -1.74 13.59
CA ILE A 150 4.15 -1.80 12.51
C ILE A 150 5.40 -2.48 13.05
N ARG A 151 5.86 -3.53 12.36
CA ARG A 151 6.97 -4.40 12.79
C ARG A 151 8.33 -3.90 12.35
N HIS A 152 8.38 -3.15 11.25
CA HIS A 152 9.62 -2.59 10.71
C HIS A 152 9.70 -1.09 10.99
N SER A 153 10.90 -0.51 10.84
CA SER A 153 11.04 0.95 10.84
C SER A 153 10.08 1.57 9.83
N VAL A 154 9.43 2.67 10.16
CA VAL A 154 8.54 3.39 9.23
C VAL A 154 9.26 3.86 7.96
N ALA A 155 10.58 4.00 8.03
CA ALA A 155 11.44 4.31 6.89
C ALA A 155 11.84 3.09 6.05
N TYR A 156 11.56 1.86 6.52
CA TYR A 156 11.88 0.62 5.82
C TYR A 156 11.22 0.59 4.44
N ARG A 157 12.03 0.31 3.41
CA ARG A 157 11.62 0.26 2.01
C ARG A 157 11.61 -1.20 1.56
N PRO A 158 10.52 -1.95 1.75
CA PRO A 158 10.53 -3.39 1.51
C PRO A 158 10.62 -3.74 0.01
N TRP A 159 10.31 -2.78 -0.86
CA TRP A 159 10.53 -2.85 -2.30
C TRP A 159 11.98 -2.60 -2.72
N LEU A 160 12.83 -2.02 -1.85
CA LEU A 160 14.24 -1.79 -2.15
C LEU A 160 15.00 -3.13 -2.06
N GLY A 161 15.59 -3.56 -3.18
CA GLY A 161 16.23 -4.87 -3.29
C GLY A 161 15.29 -6.01 -3.70
N TRP A 162 13.99 -5.73 -3.84
CA TRP A 162 13.08 -6.64 -4.52
C TRP A 162 13.51 -6.79 -5.98
N ARG A 163 13.86 -8.01 -6.41
CA ARG A 163 14.00 -8.36 -7.83
C ARG A 163 12.93 -9.40 -8.17
N ALA A 164 12.30 -9.28 -9.33
CA ALA A 164 11.33 -10.27 -9.83
C ALA A 164 11.89 -11.72 -9.84
N GLU A 165 13.22 -11.86 -9.93
CA GLU A 165 13.96 -13.12 -9.89
C GLU A 165 13.91 -13.85 -8.52
N HIS A 166 13.65 -13.13 -7.40
CA HIS A 166 13.56 -13.75 -6.06
C HIS A 166 12.30 -14.60 -5.88
N TRP A 167 11.27 -14.41 -6.71
CA TRP A 167 10.06 -15.23 -6.68
C TRP A 167 10.28 -16.65 -7.24
N THR A 168 11.22 -16.81 -8.17
CA THR A 168 11.54 -18.11 -8.81
C THR A 168 12.28 -19.09 -7.90
N LEU A 169 12.93 -18.62 -6.81
CA LEU A 169 13.71 -19.49 -5.92
C LEU A 169 12.98 -19.92 -4.64
N GLN A 170 11.87 -19.28 -4.28
CA GLN A 170 11.14 -19.58 -3.03
C GLN A 170 9.84 -20.39 -3.22
N ASN A 171 9.29 -20.45 -4.42
CA ASN A 171 8.04 -21.20 -4.67
C ASN A 171 8.24 -22.66 -5.12
N GLY A 172 9.40 -23.24 -4.83
CA GLY A 172 9.55 -24.69 -4.72
C GLY A 172 9.13 -25.25 -3.36
N LEU A 173 9.05 -24.42 -2.30
CA LEU A 173 8.81 -24.86 -0.92
C LEU A 173 8.11 -23.76 -0.10
N PHE A 174 6.81 -23.54 -0.28
CA PHE A 174 5.97 -22.96 0.78
C PHE A 174 5.35 -24.08 1.61
N ALA A 175 6.23 -24.73 2.38
CA ALA A 175 5.88 -25.37 3.64
C ALA A 175 7.05 -25.16 4.60
N GLN A 176 7.34 -23.92 4.98
CA GLN A 176 7.81 -23.56 6.32
C GLN A 176 7.90 -22.03 6.49
N ARG A 177 7.29 -21.57 7.59
CA ARG A 177 7.30 -20.19 8.09
C ARG A 177 8.74 -19.73 8.38
N PRO A 178 9.12 -18.47 8.14
CA PRO A 178 10.25 -17.88 8.83
C PRO A 178 9.72 -17.21 10.11
N ASP A 179 9.47 -18.01 11.14
CA ASP A 179 9.28 -17.52 12.51
C ASP A 179 9.87 -18.57 13.46
N SER A 180 11.21 -18.58 13.57
CA SER A 180 11.94 -18.99 14.77
C SER A 180 13.44 -18.82 14.55
N GLU A 181 14.09 -18.19 15.53
CA GLU A 181 15.54 -18.18 15.78
C GLU A 181 16.40 -17.09 15.12
N SER A 182 16.41 -15.90 15.74
CA SER A 182 17.68 -15.22 16.09
C SER A 182 17.40 -14.13 17.13
N CYS A 183 17.27 -14.53 18.40
CA CYS A 183 17.42 -13.65 19.56
C CYS A 183 17.70 -14.47 20.83
N ARG A 184 18.81 -15.21 20.81
CA ARG A 184 19.68 -15.69 21.92
C ARG A 184 21.01 -15.98 21.21
N GLU A 185 22.16 -15.42 21.55
CA GLU A 185 22.77 -15.16 22.86
C GLU A 185 23.47 -13.79 22.90
#